data_AF-Q19VF5-F1
#
_entry.id   AF-Q19VF5-F1
#
_cell.length_a   1.000
_cell.length_b   1.000
_cell.length_c   1.000
_cell.angle_alpha   90.00
_cell.angle_beta   90.00
_cell.angle_gamma   90.00
#
_symmetry.space_group_name_H-M   'P 1'
#
loop_
_entity.id
_entity.type
_entity.pdbx_description
1 polymer ?
#
loop_
_entity_poly.entity_id
_entity_poly.type
_entity_poly.pdbx_seq_one_letter_code
_entity_poly.pdbx_strand_id
1 'polypeptide(L)'
;MKIVSVVGRKNTGKTSLTVKIIEELTRRGYNVASIKHSHHEMEMDREHTDTWRHKLAGSNVVVGIGSTSFFNVRDILELNRLLFLIKFMDNVDFVVIEGFKSYNYPKIVTSLDVVDEYTIAEVDSFSITPEGVSDLVDTVEEKGHDIVDTLFLDECGFNDGDAIAKEIRKGTVKTEDLDKVNTFMSIDNTVIGLNEFVSDFIKKTVLGIIKTLHIEEYGVKDINKVELIINNEDNIDLNPKVEANVLINNKEISLNHHTNNFVANSVFGMINSLNTDEDARIAQVDISKINQEHLKESEARLTVNNKDVEINAFVKGILKETIYGMIKSLKLGELDINEIETINITVKK
;
A
#
# COMPACT_ATOMS: atom_id res chain seq x y z
N MET A 1 -8.40 5.65 2.57
CA MET A 1 -8.39 7.12 2.38
C MET A 1 -9.25 7.43 1.16
N LYS A 2 -10.15 8.42 1.21
CA LYS A 2 -11.02 8.82 0.10
C LYS A 2 -10.58 10.17 -0.46
N ILE A 3 -10.43 10.26 -1.78
CA ILE A 3 -9.87 11.45 -2.45
C ILE A 3 -10.98 12.15 -3.24
N VAL A 4 -11.02 13.48 -3.15
CA VAL A 4 -11.90 14.34 -3.97
C VAL A 4 -11.18 15.60 -4.42
N SER A 5 -11.47 16.05 -5.64
CA SER A 5 -10.96 17.30 -6.20
C SER A 5 -12.04 18.37 -6.29
N VAL A 6 -11.71 19.61 -5.94
CA VAL A 6 -12.53 20.81 -6.17
C VAL A 6 -11.91 21.59 -7.33
N VAL A 7 -12.66 21.74 -8.42
CA VAL A 7 -12.17 22.29 -9.70
C VAL A 7 -13.06 23.42 -10.23
N GLY A 8 -12.49 24.24 -11.13
CA GLY A 8 -13.18 25.39 -11.74
C GLY A 8 -12.24 26.53 -12.14
N ARG A 9 -12.80 27.60 -12.70
CA ARG A 9 -12.04 28.82 -13.11
C ARG A 9 -11.54 29.63 -11.92
N LYS A 10 -10.67 30.62 -12.17
CA LYS A 10 -10.33 31.62 -11.14
C LYS A 10 -11.61 32.37 -10.72
N ASN A 11 -11.67 32.77 -9.45
CA ASN A 11 -12.78 33.54 -8.87
C ASN A 11 -14.17 32.86 -8.88
N THR A 12 -14.22 31.53 -8.91
CA THR A 12 -15.47 30.75 -8.75
C THR A 12 -15.68 30.23 -7.32
N GLY A 13 -14.96 30.81 -6.34
CA GLY A 13 -15.03 30.45 -4.92
C GLY A 13 -14.53 29.03 -4.55
N LYS A 14 -13.73 28.38 -5.41
CA LYS A 14 -13.14 27.05 -5.13
C LYS A 14 -12.48 26.95 -3.76
N THR A 15 -11.58 27.88 -3.42
CA THR A 15 -10.88 27.87 -2.14
C THR A 15 -11.87 27.94 -0.97
N SER A 16 -12.89 28.79 -1.06
CA SER A 16 -13.95 28.88 -0.05
C SER A 16 -14.74 27.57 0.07
N LEU A 17 -15.06 26.93 -1.05
CA LEU A 17 -15.74 25.63 -1.06
C LEU A 17 -14.85 24.51 -0.49
N THR A 18 -13.58 24.46 -0.86
CA THR A 18 -12.58 23.52 -0.33
C THR A 18 -12.48 23.65 1.18
N VAL A 19 -12.39 24.88 1.72
CA VAL A 19 -12.37 25.11 3.17
C VAL A 19 -13.65 24.59 3.83
N LYS A 20 -14.83 24.92 3.29
CA LYS A 20 -16.12 24.44 3.81
C LYS A 20 -16.21 22.91 3.87
N ILE A 21 -15.73 22.22 2.82
CA ILE A 21 -15.69 20.75 2.76
C ILE A 21 -14.74 20.19 3.83
N ILE A 22 -13.55 20.77 3.97
CA ILE A 22 -12.57 20.35 4.98
C ILE A 22 -13.14 20.56 6.40
N GLU A 23 -13.75 21.72 6.67
CA GLU A 23 -14.36 22.03 7.95
C GLU A 23 -15.48 21.04 8.28
N GLU A 24 -16.35 20.73 7.33
CA GLU A 24 -17.44 19.78 7.51
C GLU A 24 -16.96 18.35 7.75
N LEU A 25 -15.99 17.87 6.97
CA LEU A 25 -15.35 16.55 7.19
C LEU A 25 -14.67 16.49 8.56
N THR A 26 -13.95 17.54 8.95
CA THR A 26 -13.29 17.63 10.26
C THR A 26 -14.33 17.64 11.39
N ARG A 27 -15.45 18.36 11.21
CA ARG A 27 -16.56 18.42 12.17
C ARG A 27 -17.21 17.04 12.37
N ARG A 28 -17.22 16.20 11.33
CA ARG A 28 -17.68 14.80 11.39
C ARG A 28 -16.68 13.85 12.07
N GLY A 29 -15.49 14.34 12.41
CA GLY A 29 -14.47 13.59 13.15
C GLY A 29 -13.43 12.89 12.27
N TYR A 30 -13.41 13.16 10.96
CA TYR A 30 -12.44 12.59 10.05
C TYR A 30 -11.08 13.29 10.14
N ASN A 31 -10.00 12.54 9.91
CA ASN A 31 -8.67 13.09 9.67
C ASN A 31 -8.53 13.51 8.20
N VAL A 32 -8.31 14.81 7.96
CA VAL A 32 -8.37 15.39 6.61
C VAL A 32 -7.04 16.00 6.22
N ALA A 33 -6.49 15.54 5.09
CA ALA A 33 -5.39 16.21 4.41
C ALA A 33 -5.92 17.06 3.25
N SER A 34 -5.12 18.02 2.81
CA SER A 34 -5.43 18.82 1.63
C SER A 34 -4.22 19.02 0.73
N ILE A 35 -4.48 19.12 -0.57
CA ILE A 35 -3.47 19.41 -1.59
C ILE A 35 -3.95 20.61 -2.38
N LYS A 36 -3.09 21.61 -2.58
CA LYS A 36 -3.37 22.73 -3.47
C LYS A 36 -2.44 22.69 -4.66
N HIS A 37 -3.01 22.64 -5.85
CA HIS A 37 -2.28 22.74 -7.10
C HIS A 37 -2.36 24.17 -7.65
N SER A 38 -1.20 24.78 -7.88
CA SER A 38 -1.06 26.10 -8.48
C SER A 38 -0.24 26.02 -9.76
N HIS A 39 -0.65 26.77 -10.80
CA HIS A 39 0.17 26.98 -11.99
C HIS A 39 1.23 28.08 -11.80
N HIS A 40 1.23 28.75 -10.66
CA HIS A 40 2.23 29.75 -10.26
C HIS A 40 3.16 29.13 -9.21
N GLU A 41 4.40 29.61 -9.15
CA GLU A 41 5.34 29.25 -8.10
C GLU A 41 4.71 29.42 -6.72
N MET A 42 4.88 28.40 -5.87
CA MET A 42 4.43 28.41 -4.49
C MET A 42 5.64 28.47 -3.58
N GLU A 43 5.89 29.64 -2.99
CA GLU A 43 6.87 29.79 -1.93
C GLU A 43 6.17 29.74 -0.57
N MET A 44 6.39 28.64 0.15
CA MET A 44 5.95 28.49 1.55
C MET A 44 6.97 29.10 2.53
N ASP A 45 8.21 29.28 2.08
CA ASP A 45 9.29 29.89 2.84
C ASP A 45 9.41 31.38 2.49
N ARG A 46 9.97 32.17 3.40
CA ARG A 46 10.17 33.61 3.17
C ARG A 46 11.58 33.85 2.65
N GLU A 47 11.72 34.80 1.74
CA GLU A 47 13.02 35.21 1.25
C GLU A 47 13.95 35.60 2.42
N HIS A 48 15.22 35.21 2.32
CA HIS A 48 16.30 35.46 3.28
C HIS A 48 16.21 34.76 4.65
N THR A 49 15.24 33.86 4.88
CA THR A 49 15.28 32.96 6.04
C THR A 49 16.39 31.92 5.91
N ASP A 50 16.73 31.24 7.01
CA ASP A 50 17.75 30.20 7.00
C ASP A 50 17.35 29.01 6.11
N THR A 51 16.09 28.59 6.17
CA THR A 51 15.56 27.51 5.32
C THR A 51 15.55 27.89 3.83
N TRP A 52 15.31 29.16 3.50
CA TRP A 52 15.41 29.66 2.13
C TRP A 52 16.87 29.63 1.63
N ARG A 53 17.81 30.07 2.49
CA ARG A 53 19.25 29.99 2.19
C ARG A 53 19.72 28.54 2.01
N HIS A 54 19.21 27.60 2.81
CA HIS A 54 19.51 26.17 2.66
C HIS A 54 19.06 25.62 1.30
N LYS A 55 17.88 26.04 0.82
CA LYS A 55 17.36 25.66 -0.50
C LYS A 55 18.24 26.19 -1.63
N LEU A 56 18.59 27.47 -1.59
CA LEU A 56 19.48 28.10 -2.57
C LEU A 56 20.90 27.51 -2.55
N ALA A 57 21.39 27.09 -1.38
CA ALA A 57 22.70 26.48 -1.24
C ALA A 57 22.83 25.11 -1.94
N GLY A 58 21.72 24.50 -2.37
CA GLY A 58 21.76 23.24 -3.11
C GLY A 58 20.90 22.11 -2.53
N SER A 59 20.28 22.29 -1.37
CA SER A 59 19.49 21.23 -0.72
C SER A 59 18.28 20.81 -1.56
N ASN A 60 18.14 19.50 -1.81
CA ASN A 60 16.97 18.93 -2.50
C ASN A 60 15.74 18.87 -1.58
N VAL A 61 15.97 18.66 -0.28
CA VAL A 61 14.94 18.68 0.76
C VAL A 61 15.41 19.60 1.87
N VAL A 62 14.57 20.58 2.24
CA VAL A 62 14.75 21.43 3.41
C VAL A 62 13.62 21.15 4.39
N VAL A 63 13.96 20.89 5.65
CA VAL A 63 13.00 20.64 6.71
C VAL A 63 13.16 21.71 7.78
N GLY A 64 12.06 22.37 8.12
CA GLY A 64 11.97 23.23 9.30
C GLY A 64 11.16 22.53 10.39
N ILE A 65 11.67 22.53 11.63
CA ILE A 65 11.02 21.88 12.78
C ILE A 65 10.95 22.89 13.94
N GLY A 66 9.75 23.09 14.48
CA GLY A 66 9.46 23.94 15.63
C GLY A 66 8.17 23.51 16.32
N SER A 67 7.22 24.45 16.53
CA SER A 67 5.85 24.09 16.96
C SER A 67 5.06 23.33 15.88
N THR A 68 5.51 23.42 14.63
CA THR A 68 5.04 22.65 13.49
C THR A 68 6.25 22.22 12.65
N SER A 69 6.07 21.23 11.79
CA SER A 69 7.08 20.79 10.83
C SER A 69 6.63 21.15 9.41
N PHE A 70 7.57 21.54 8.56
CA PHE A 70 7.31 21.68 7.12
C PHE A 70 8.47 21.13 6.30
N PHE A 71 8.13 20.70 5.09
CA PHE A 71 9.06 20.17 4.11
C PHE A 71 9.01 21.04 2.85
N ASN A 72 10.18 21.40 2.33
CA ASN A 72 10.33 22.04 1.03
C ASN A 72 11.18 21.12 0.15
N VAL A 73 10.53 20.49 -0.82
CA VAL A 73 11.16 19.57 -1.78
C VAL A 73 11.36 20.32 -3.09
N ARG A 74 12.56 20.22 -3.65
CA ARG A 74 12.92 20.90 -4.90
C ARG A 74 12.16 20.34 -6.10
N ASP A 75 12.05 19.02 -6.18
CA ASP A 75 11.44 18.34 -7.31
C ASP A 75 9.92 18.35 -7.20
N ILE A 76 9.26 18.47 -8.35
CA ILE A 76 7.81 18.32 -8.45
C ILE A 76 7.49 16.84 -8.29
N LEU A 77 6.62 16.52 -7.34
CA LEU A 77 6.13 15.16 -7.12
C LEU A 77 4.80 14.97 -7.86
N GLU A 78 4.67 13.85 -8.57
CA GLU A 78 3.41 13.42 -9.17
C GLU A 78 2.32 13.22 -8.10
N LEU A 79 1.06 13.44 -8.45
CA LEU A 79 -0.04 13.43 -7.48
C LEU A 79 -0.17 12.08 -6.76
N ASN A 80 -0.11 10.95 -7.48
CA ASN A 80 -0.21 9.63 -6.86
C ASN A 80 0.94 9.38 -5.87
N ARG A 81 2.14 9.91 -6.14
CA ARG A 81 3.27 9.86 -5.21
C ARG A 81 3.01 10.69 -3.96
N LEU A 82 2.47 11.91 -4.09
CA LEU A 82 2.09 12.75 -2.95
C LEU A 82 1.02 12.07 -2.09
N LEU A 83 -0.04 11.54 -2.71
CA LEU A 83 -1.10 10.81 -2.02
C LEU A 83 -0.55 9.58 -1.27
N PHE A 84 0.38 8.87 -1.89
CA PHE A 84 1.07 7.76 -1.24
C PHE A 84 1.87 8.23 -0.02
N LEU A 85 2.66 9.30 -0.14
CA LEU A 85 3.43 9.86 0.98
C LEU A 85 2.52 10.36 2.12
N ILE A 86 1.35 10.91 1.82
CA ILE A 86 0.36 11.31 2.83
C ILE A 86 -0.07 10.12 3.69
N LYS A 87 -0.32 8.94 3.08
CA LYS A 87 -0.61 7.71 3.82
C LYS A 87 0.55 7.27 4.73
N PHE A 88 1.79 7.59 4.36
CA PHE A 88 2.96 7.34 5.21
C PHE A 88 3.10 8.35 6.33
N MET A 89 2.62 9.58 6.19
CA MET A 89 2.76 10.57 7.25
C MET A 89 1.73 10.38 8.37
N ASP A 90 0.49 10.03 8.02
CA ASP A 90 -0.60 9.92 8.99
C ASP A 90 -1.72 8.99 8.50
N ASN A 91 -2.58 8.54 9.42
CA ASN A 91 -3.79 7.80 9.07
C ASN A 91 -4.88 8.77 8.61
N VAL A 92 -4.82 9.16 7.33
CA VAL A 92 -5.73 10.13 6.70
C VAL A 92 -6.98 9.44 6.15
N ASP A 93 -8.15 9.93 6.54
CA ASP A 93 -9.44 9.44 6.05
C ASP A 93 -9.79 10.08 4.71
N PHE A 94 -9.58 11.39 4.57
CA PHE A 94 -9.92 12.15 3.36
C PHE A 94 -8.78 13.03 2.85
N VAL A 95 -8.64 13.12 1.53
CA VAL A 95 -7.80 14.14 0.87
C VAL A 95 -8.68 15.04 0.00
N VAL A 96 -8.68 16.33 0.32
CA VAL A 96 -9.37 17.35 -0.49
C VAL A 96 -8.35 18.10 -1.34
N ILE A 97 -8.47 17.98 -2.66
CA ILE A 97 -7.55 18.57 -3.63
C ILE A 97 -8.18 19.84 -4.21
N GLU A 98 -7.55 21.00 -4.07
CA GLU A 98 -7.89 22.19 -4.85
C GLU A 98 -7.06 22.21 -6.15
N GLY A 99 -7.68 21.92 -7.29
CA GLY A 99 -7.02 21.94 -8.60
C GLY A 99 -6.89 20.56 -9.25
N PHE A 100 -5.78 20.30 -9.98
CA PHE A 100 -5.54 19.06 -10.74
C PHE A 100 -6.70 18.61 -11.67
N LYS A 101 -7.16 19.52 -12.54
CA LYS A 101 -8.29 19.28 -13.44
C LYS A 101 -8.14 18.05 -14.35
N SER A 102 -6.91 17.66 -14.69
CA SER A 102 -6.61 16.56 -15.62
C SER A 102 -6.62 15.17 -14.98
N TYR A 103 -6.70 15.07 -13.65
CA TYR A 103 -6.64 13.78 -12.95
C TYR A 103 -8.00 13.09 -12.87
N ASN A 104 -7.98 11.76 -12.72
CA ASN A 104 -9.13 10.84 -12.76
C ASN A 104 -9.82 10.62 -11.40
N TYR A 105 -9.66 11.56 -10.45
CA TYR A 105 -10.34 11.51 -9.14
C TYR A 105 -11.72 12.17 -9.19
N PRO A 106 -12.65 11.83 -8.29
CA PRO A 106 -13.99 12.43 -8.22
C PRO A 106 -13.91 13.95 -8.09
N LYS A 107 -14.71 14.69 -8.87
CA LYS A 107 -14.64 16.15 -8.98
C LYS A 107 -15.92 16.83 -8.53
N ILE A 108 -15.77 17.83 -7.68
CA ILE A 108 -16.77 18.85 -7.43
C ILE A 108 -16.40 20.07 -8.27
N VAL A 109 -17.26 20.43 -9.21
CA VAL A 109 -17.00 21.53 -10.15
C VAL A 109 -17.72 22.80 -9.72
N THR A 110 -17.04 23.93 -9.88
CA THR A 110 -17.61 25.28 -9.63
C THR A 110 -17.82 26.09 -10.90
N SER A 111 -17.53 25.50 -12.07
CA SER A 111 -17.81 26.11 -13.37
C SER A 111 -18.13 25.04 -14.42
N LEU A 112 -19.14 25.29 -15.26
CA LEU A 112 -19.65 24.30 -16.23
C LEU A 112 -18.64 23.87 -17.29
N ASP A 113 -17.65 24.71 -17.59
CA ASP A 113 -16.64 24.44 -18.63
C ASP A 113 -15.57 23.43 -18.22
N VAL A 114 -15.58 22.98 -16.96
CA VAL A 114 -14.66 21.95 -16.44
C VAL A 114 -15.39 20.66 -16.07
N VAL A 115 -16.67 20.54 -16.40
CA VAL A 115 -17.44 19.29 -16.23
C VAL A 115 -16.86 18.22 -17.15
N ASP A 116 -16.67 17.03 -16.60
CA ASP A 116 -16.19 15.84 -17.30
C ASP A 116 -16.76 14.55 -16.67
N GLU A 117 -16.32 13.38 -17.14
CA GLU A 117 -16.79 12.07 -16.66
C GLU A 117 -16.40 11.75 -15.20
N TYR A 118 -15.56 12.56 -14.56
CA TYR A 118 -15.17 12.42 -13.15
C TYR A 118 -16.00 13.33 -12.23
N THR A 119 -16.86 14.17 -12.81
CA THR A 119 -17.69 15.10 -12.05
C THR A 119 -18.77 14.36 -11.26
N ILE A 120 -18.74 14.52 -9.94
CA ILE A 120 -19.72 13.93 -9.00
C ILE A 120 -20.73 14.95 -8.49
N ALA A 121 -20.42 16.25 -8.55
CA ALA A 121 -21.32 17.33 -8.18
C ALA A 121 -20.95 18.66 -8.88
N GLU A 122 -21.96 19.45 -9.24
CA GLU A 122 -21.83 20.82 -9.71
C GLU A 122 -22.34 21.78 -8.65
N VAL A 123 -21.54 22.78 -8.27
CA VAL A 123 -21.82 23.63 -7.11
C VAL A 123 -21.53 25.09 -7.42
N ASP A 124 -22.53 25.96 -7.20
CA ASP A 124 -22.27 27.39 -7.05
C ASP A 124 -21.80 27.68 -5.60
N SER A 125 -20.49 27.89 -5.46
CA SER A 125 -19.85 28.09 -4.16
C SER A 125 -20.31 29.35 -3.41
N PHE A 126 -20.88 30.33 -4.13
CA PHE A 126 -21.34 31.58 -3.55
C PHE A 126 -22.73 31.48 -2.92
N SER A 127 -23.55 30.52 -3.36
CA SER A 127 -24.92 30.33 -2.90
C SER A 127 -25.13 29.06 -2.07
N ILE A 128 -24.14 28.15 -2.00
CA ILE A 128 -24.23 26.93 -1.19
C ILE A 128 -24.44 27.23 0.31
N THR A 129 -25.50 26.65 0.88
CA THR A 129 -25.85 26.75 2.30
C THR A 129 -25.06 25.73 3.13
N PRO A 130 -25.04 25.85 4.47
CA PRO A 130 -24.44 24.82 5.33
C PRO A 130 -25.02 23.41 5.11
N GLU A 131 -26.33 23.31 4.91
CA GLU A 131 -27.01 22.05 4.59
C GLU A 131 -26.53 21.50 3.24
N GLY A 132 -26.41 22.37 2.23
CA GLY A 132 -25.86 21.99 0.93
C GLY A 132 -24.41 21.52 1.00
N VAL A 133 -23.59 22.08 1.91
CA VAL A 133 -22.24 21.57 2.18
C VAL A 133 -22.29 20.18 2.81
N SER A 134 -23.22 19.94 3.74
CA SER A 134 -23.42 18.62 4.35
C SER A 134 -23.80 17.57 3.29
N ASP A 135 -24.77 17.85 2.42
CA ASP A 135 -25.19 16.94 1.34
C ASP A 135 -24.04 16.68 0.34
N LEU A 136 -23.24 17.71 0.08
CA LEU A 136 -22.05 17.59 -0.77
C LEU A 136 -21.02 16.66 -0.13
N VAL A 137 -20.80 16.76 1.18
CA VAL A 137 -19.88 15.87 1.90
C VAL A 137 -20.43 14.44 1.94
N ASP A 138 -21.74 14.21 2.04
CA ASP A 138 -22.31 12.87 1.90
C ASP A 138 -21.95 12.26 0.54
N THR A 139 -21.99 13.06 -0.53
CA THR A 139 -21.57 12.64 -1.87
C THR A 139 -20.06 12.34 -1.93
N VAL A 140 -19.23 13.10 -1.21
CA VAL A 140 -17.78 12.85 -1.09
C VAL A 140 -17.52 11.53 -0.36
N GLU A 141 -18.25 11.26 0.71
CA GLU A 141 -18.13 10.02 1.47
C GLU A 141 -18.55 8.81 0.65
N GLU A 142 -19.59 8.93 -0.16
CA GLU A 142 -20.09 7.84 -1.02
C GLU A 142 -19.18 7.58 -2.22
N LYS A 143 -18.77 8.63 -2.94
CA LYS A 143 -18.12 8.51 -4.26
C LYS A 143 -16.61 8.73 -4.23
N GLY A 144 -16.07 9.22 -3.13
CA GLY A 144 -14.64 9.31 -2.90
C GLY A 144 -14.02 7.92 -2.86
N HIS A 145 -12.88 7.75 -3.54
CA HIS A 145 -12.14 6.49 -3.56
C HIS A 145 -10.65 6.72 -3.28
N ASP A 146 -9.93 5.64 -3.01
CA ASP A 146 -8.48 5.68 -2.80
C ASP A 146 -7.72 5.93 -4.12
N ILE A 147 -6.39 5.90 -4.07
CA ILE A 147 -5.53 5.99 -5.26
C ILE A 147 -5.98 4.93 -6.25
N VAL A 148 -6.25 5.33 -7.49
CA VAL A 148 -6.83 4.46 -8.53
C VAL A 148 -6.02 3.18 -8.70
N ASP A 149 -4.70 3.31 -8.76
CA ASP A 149 -3.76 2.19 -8.90
C ASP A 149 -3.79 1.21 -7.72
N THR A 150 -4.45 1.55 -6.61
CA THR A 150 -4.56 0.70 -5.41
C THR A 150 -5.93 0.05 -5.24
N LEU A 151 -6.88 0.34 -6.14
CA LEU A 151 -8.21 -0.26 -6.09
C LEU A 151 -8.19 -1.66 -6.69
N PHE A 152 -8.80 -2.62 -5.99
CA PHE A 152 -8.84 -4.01 -6.43
C PHE A 152 -10.15 -4.68 -6.01
N LEU A 153 -10.76 -5.46 -6.90
CA LEU A 153 -12.05 -6.14 -6.69
C LEU A 153 -12.21 -7.38 -7.60
N ASP A 154 -11.64 -8.51 -7.19
CA ASP A 154 -11.65 -9.73 -8.02
C ASP A 154 -13.04 -10.38 -8.08
N GLU A 155 -13.82 -10.32 -6.99
CA GLU A 155 -15.11 -11.02 -6.88
C GLU A 155 -16.17 -10.53 -7.88
N CYS A 156 -16.05 -9.29 -8.35
CA CYS A 156 -16.95 -8.71 -9.35
C CYS A 156 -16.37 -8.73 -10.78
N GLY A 157 -15.19 -9.31 -10.98
CA GLY A 157 -14.52 -9.39 -12.28
C GLY A 157 -13.81 -8.10 -12.71
N PHE A 158 -13.55 -7.16 -11.78
CA PHE A 158 -12.84 -5.93 -12.06
C PHE A 158 -11.42 -5.98 -11.50
N ASN A 159 -10.44 -6.17 -12.38
CA ASN A 159 -9.02 -6.14 -12.02
C ASN A 159 -8.31 -4.88 -12.57
N ASP A 160 -9.09 -3.83 -12.83
CA ASP A 160 -8.64 -2.54 -13.36
C ASP A 160 -9.14 -1.42 -12.46
N GLY A 161 -8.21 -0.70 -11.82
CA GLY A 161 -8.51 0.38 -10.90
C GLY A 161 -9.34 1.50 -11.50
N ASP A 162 -9.15 1.84 -12.79
CA ASP A 162 -9.94 2.89 -13.45
C ASP A 162 -11.39 2.46 -13.64
N ALA A 163 -11.61 1.19 -14.00
CA ALA A 163 -12.95 0.61 -14.12
C ALA A 163 -13.66 0.58 -12.75
N ILE A 164 -12.97 0.16 -11.69
CA ILE A 164 -13.49 0.17 -10.33
C ILE A 164 -13.84 1.59 -9.88
N ALA A 165 -12.93 2.54 -10.05
CA ALA A 165 -13.13 3.94 -9.70
C ALA A 165 -14.37 4.54 -10.39
N LYS A 166 -14.59 4.17 -11.65
CA LYS A 166 -15.78 4.58 -12.42
C LYS A 166 -17.08 4.04 -11.83
N GLU A 167 -17.11 2.79 -11.42
CA GLU A 167 -18.29 2.19 -10.78
C GLU A 167 -18.55 2.77 -9.38
N ILE A 168 -17.49 3.09 -8.61
CA ILE A 168 -17.63 3.82 -7.35
C ILE A 168 -18.29 5.18 -7.57
N ARG A 169 -17.84 5.96 -8.57
CA ARG A 169 -18.44 7.26 -8.88
C ARG A 169 -19.91 7.18 -9.31
N LYS A 170 -20.33 6.06 -9.91
CA LYS A 170 -21.73 5.79 -10.26
C LYS A 170 -22.57 5.33 -9.07
N GLY A 171 -21.95 4.98 -7.94
CA GLY A 171 -22.61 4.40 -6.76
C GLY A 171 -23.02 2.93 -6.95
N THR A 172 -22.49 2.24 -7.97
CA THR A 172 -22.77 0.81 -8.23
C THR A 172 -21.87 -0.12 -7.44
N VAL A 173 -20.67 0.34 -7.08
CA VAL A 173 -19.73 -0.34 -6.18
C VAL A 173 -19.46 0.57 -4.99
N LYS A 174 -19.53 0.04 -3.77
CA LYS A 174 -19.15 0.82 -2.60
C LYS A 174 -17.69 0.56 -2.24
N THR A 175 -17.02 1.56 -1.66
CA THR A 175 -15.64 1.39 -1.20
C THR A 175 -15.48 0.31 -0.14
N GLU A 176 -16.54 0.02 0.63
CA GLU A 176 -16.55 -1.00 1.66
C GLU A 176 -16.61 -2.43 1.07
N ASP A 177 -17.01 -2.56 -0.19
CA ASP A 177 -17.08 -3.84 -0.91
C ASP A 177 -15.74 -4.20 -1.56
N LEU A 178 -14.75 -3.28 -1.56
CA LEU A 178 -13.42 -3.52 -2.11
C LEU A 178 -12.61 -4.48 -1.24
N ASP A 179 -11.70 -5.20 -1.91
CA ASP A 179 -10.75 -6.08 -1.24
C ASP A 179 -9.90 -5.32 -0.21
N LYS A 180 -9.73 -5.89 0.98
CA LYS A 180 -9.04 -5.22 2.10
C LYS A 180 -7.52 -5.25 1.93
N VAL A 181 -6.98 -4.21 1.31
CA VAL A 181 -5.54 -3.99 1.16
C VAL A 181 -4.97 -3.27 2.38
N ASN A 182 -3.96 -3.87 3.02
CA ASN A 182 -3.33 -3.35 4.26
C ASN A 182 -1.85 -2.96 4.07
N THR A 183 -1.29 -3.29 2.92
CA THR A 183 0.09 -3.02 2.52
C THR A 183 0.07 -2.15 1.29
N PHE A 184 0.87 -1.09 1.29
CA PHE A 184 1.03 -0.16 0.18
C PHE A 184 2.48 -0.22 -0.31
N MET A 185 2.69 -0.26 -1.62
CA MET A 185 4.01 -0.35 -2.23
C MET A 185 4.21 0.73 -3.29
N SER A 186 5.44 1.23 -3.37
CA SER A 186 5.89 2.02 -4.52
C SER A 186 7.28 1.58 -4.93
N ILE A 187 7.54 1.49 -6.24
CA ILE A 187 8.85 1.19 -6.82
C ILE A 187 9.27 2.42 -7.64
N ASP A 188 10.42 3.01 -7.32
CA ASP A 188 10.94 4.22 -7.99
C ASP A 188 9.90 5.34 -8.14
N ASN A 189 9.19 5.63 -7.04
CA ASN A 189 8.08 6.58 -6.94
C ASN A 189 6.79 6.21 -7.67
N THR A 190 6.77 5.09 -8.40
CA THR A 190 5.55 4.54 -9.03
C THR A 190 4.77 3.75 -7.99
N VAL A 191 3.51 4.12 -7.75
CA VAL A 191 2.62 3.40 -6.82
C VAL A 191 2.18 2.09 -7.46
N ILE A 192 2.26 0.98 -6.72
CA ILE A 192 1.91 -0.36 -7.19
C ILE A 192 0.68 -0.85 -6.43
N GLY A 193 -0.36 -1.21 -7.18
CA GLY A 193 -1.54 -1.89 -6.65
C GLY A 193 -1.22 -3.31 -6.22
N LEU A 194 -1.64 -3.65 -5.00
CA LEU A 194 -1.55 -5.00 -4.49
C LEU A 194 -2.97 -5.55 -4.31
N ASN A 195 -3.21 -6.75 -4.82
CA ASN A 195 -4.44 -7.48 -4.49
C ASN A 195 -4.44 -7.93 -3.01
N GLU A 196 -5.59 -8.40 -2.53
CA GLU A 196 -5.74 -8.85 -1.14
C GLU A 196 -4.67 -9.88 -0.75
N PHE A 197 -4.46 -10.88 -1.62
CA PHE A 197 -3.51 -11.97 -1.39
C PHE A 197 -2.08 -11.47 -1.15
N VAL A 198 -1.53 -10.68 -2.09
CA VAL A 198 -0.15 -10.17 -2.01
C VAL A 198 -0.03 -9.18 -0.85
N SER A 199 -1.04 -8.33 -0.64
CA SER A 199 -1.06 -7.36 0.45
C SER A 199 -1.00 -8.03 1.82
N ASP A 200 -1.85 -9.02 2.05
CA ASP A 200 -1.92 -9.79 3.29
C ASP A 200 -0.68 -10.67 3.49
N PHE A 201 -0.15 -11.26 2.42
CA PHE A 201 1.10 -12.03 2.48
C PHE A 201 2.28 -11.18 2.99
N ILE A 202 2.51 -10.00 2.39
CA ILE A 202 3.62 -9.12 2.79
C ILE A 202 3.44 -8.71 4.25
N LYS A 203 2.22 -8.32 4.65
CA LYS A 203 1.90 -7.97 6.04
C LYS A 203 2.23 -9.13 7.00
N LYS A 204 1.71 -10.34 6.74
CA LYS A 204 1.93 -11.50 7.61
C LYS A 204 3.40 -11.90 7.67
N THR A 205 4.10 -11.85 6.54
CA THR A 205 5.54 -12.16 6.46
C THR A 205 6.37 -11.19 7.27
N VAL A 206 6.17 -9.88 7.07
CA VAL A 206 6.92 -8.84 7.79
C VAL A 206 6.61 -8.92 9.29
N LEU A 207 5.35 -9.08 9.69
CA LEU A 207 4.98 -9.25 11.09
C LEU A 207 5.57 -10.54 11.69
N GLY A 208 5.61 -11.62 10.91
CA GLY A 208 6.25 -12.88 11.28
C GLY A 208 7.74 -12.71 11.55
N ILE A 209 8.46 -12.02 10.67
CA ILE A 209 9.87 -11.65 10.86
C ILE A 209 10.02 -10.79 12.12
N ILE A 210 9.18 -9.78 12.32
CA ILE A 210 9.25 -8.91 13.50
C ILE A 210 9.06 -9.70 14.81
N LYS A 211 8.23 -10.75 14.84
CA LYS A 211 8.08 -11.63 16.03
C LYS A 211 9.33 -12.44 16.38
N THR A 212 10.27 -12.57 15.45
CA THR A 212 11.58 -13.20 15.70
C THR A 212 12.63 -12.18 16.14
N LEU A 213 12.35 -10.88 16.00
CA LEU A 213 13.17 -9.79 16.50
C LEU A 213 12.83 -9.49 17.97
N HIS A 214 13.85 -9.17 18.75
CA HIS A 214 13.71 -8.72 20.15
C HIS A 214 13.37 -7.21 20.18
N ILE A 215 12.21 -6.83 19.64
CA ILE A 215 11.85 -5.41 19.45
C ILE A 215 11.71 -4.64 20.77
N GLU A 216 11.42 -5.34 21.87
CA GLU A 216 11.38 -4.80 23.21
C GLU A 216 12.71 -4.17 23.65
N GLU A 217 13.85 -4.68 23.16
CA GLU A 217 15.17 -4.12 23.43
C GLU A 217 15.37 -2.74 22.79
N TYR A 218 14.58 -2.44 21.74
CA TYR A 218 14.56 -1.15 21.05
C TYR A 218 13.50 -0.20 21.62
N GLY A 219 12.82 -0.59 22.70
CA GLY A 219 11.79 0.24 23.36
C GLY A 219 10.43 0.23 22.67
N VAL A 220 10.22 -0.64 21.68
CA VAL A 220 8.93 -0.81 21.00
C VAL A 220 8.04 -1.72 21.84
N LYS A 221 6.86 -1.21 22.25
CA LYS A 221 5.89 -1.97 23.08
C LYS A 221 4.74 -2.57 22.27
N ASP A 222 4.21 -1.78 21.34
CA ASP A 222 3.06 -2.12 20.52
C ASP A 222 3.38 -1.87 19.05
N ILE A 223 2.96 -2.79 18.17
CA ILE A 223 3.19 -2.71 16.73
C ILE A 223 1.90 -2.24 16.06
N ASN A 224 1.74 -0.92 15.91
CA ASN A 224 0.58 -0.33 15.23
C ASN A 224 0.83 -0.09 13.74
N LYS A 225 2.08 0.27 13.38
CA LYS A 225 2.51 0.57 12.02
C LYS A 225 3.93 0.09 11.83
N VAL A 226 4.21 -0.48 10.65
CA VAL A 226 5.56 -0.89 10.24
C VAL A 226 5.92 -0.11 8.98
N GLU A 227 7.07 0.54 9.00
CA GLU A 227 7.63 1.26 7.86
C GLU A 227 8.89 0.53 7.41
N LEU A 228 8.95 0.16 6.15
CA LEU A 228 10.07 -0.57 5.57
C LEU A 228 10.59 0.18 4.35
N ILE A 229 11.89 0.46 4.34
CA ILE A 229 12.60 1.06 3.21
C ILE A 229 13.61 0.04 2.70
N ILE A 230 13.49 -0.31 1.42
CA ILE A 230 14.39 -1.25 0.75
C ILE A 230 15.16 -0.46 -0.32
N ASN A 231 16.45 -0.26 -0.10
CA ASN A 231 17.36 0.26 -1.12
C ASN A 231 17.92 -0.94 -1.88
N ASN A 232 17.62 -1.02 -3.17
CA ASN A 232 18.06 -2.11 -4.03
C ASN A 232 19.17 -1.64 -4.98
N GLU A 233 20.36 -2.22 -4.85
CA GLU A 233 21.49 -2.01 -5.77
C GLU A 233 21.67 -3.20 -6.72
N ASP A 234 20.97 -4.31 -6.46
CA ASP A 234 21.08 -5.54 -7.22
C ASP A 234 20.23 -5.51 -8.49
N ASN A 235 20.71 -6.16 -9.55
CA ASN A 235 19.93 -6.35 -10.76
C ASN A 235 18.97 -7.53 -10.57
N ILE A 236 17.67 -7.25 -10.58
CA ILE A 236 16.63 -8.26 -10.36
C ILE A 236 16.20 -8.83 -11.71
N ASP A 237 16.26 -10.15 -11.87
CA ASP A 237 15.57 -10.82 -12.98
C ASP A 237 14.06 -10.70 -12.77
N LEU A 238 13.38 -9.99 -13.67
CA LEU A 238 11.94 -9.74 -13.61
C LEU A 238 11.12 -10.93 -14.15
N ASN A 239 11.74 -11.89 -14.83
CA ASN A 239 11.07 -13.07 -15.38
C ASN A 239 11.82 -14.37 -15.08
N PRO A 240 12.09 -14.67 -13.80
CA PRO A 240 12.75 -15.89 -13.42
C PRO A 240 11.85 -17.08 -13.76
N LYS A 241 12.44 -18.09 -14.40
CA LYS A 241 11.76 -19.37 -14.66
C LYS A 241 11.94 -20.24 -13.43
N VAL A 242 10.98 -20.16 -12.51
CA VAL A 242 10.96 -21.00 -11.31
C VAL A 242 9.56 -21.56 -11.11
N GLU A 243 9.48 -22.80 -10.65
CA GLU A 243 8.22 -23.47 -10.33
C GLU A 243 8.28 -24.06 -8.92
N ALA A 244 7.20 -23.90 -8.17
CA ALA A 244 7.02 -24.49 -6.86
C ALA A 244 6.07 -25.70 -6.92
N ASN A 245 6.39 -26.75 -6.18
CA ASN A 245 5.42 -27.75 -5.75
C ASN A 245 5.18 -27.57 -4.25
N VAL A 246 3.93 -27.46 -3.85
CA VAL A 246 3.52 -27.24 -2.46
C VAL A 246 2.68 -28.42 -2.00
N LEU A 247 3.13 -29.09 -0.94
CA LEU A 247 2.37 -30.12 -0.25
C LEU A 247 2.02 -29.66 1.16
N ILE A 248 0.76 -29.80 1.54
CA ILE A 248 0.27 -29.57 2.89
C ILE A 248 -0.31 -30.89 3.41
N ASN A 249 0.13 -31.34 4.58
CA ASN A 249 -0.25 -32.65 5.13
C ASN A 249 -0.08 -33.78 4.10
N ASN A 250 1.02 -33.72 3.32
CA ASN A 250 1.36 -34.62 2.21
C ASN A 250 0.37 -34.63 1.03
N LYS A 251 -0.53 -33.65 0.93
CA LYS A 251 -1.43 -33.45 -0.22
C LYS A 251 -0.92 -32.30 -1.08
N GLU A 252 -0.80 -32.53 -2.38
CA GLU A 252 -0.41 -31.50 -3.34
C GLU A 252 -1.50 -30.44 -3.46
N ILE A 253 -1.09 -29.18 -3.41
CA ILE A 253 -1.96 -28.01 -3.56
C ILE A 253 -1.83 -27.49 -4.99
N SER A 254 -2.95 -27.49 -5.72
CA SER A 254 -2.99 -26.91 -7.06
C SER A 254 -2.94 -25.39 -6.96
N LEU A 255 -1.91 -24.79 -7.54
CA LEU A 255 -1.73 -23.34 -7.61
C LEU A 255 -1.87 -22.88 -9.06
N ASN A 256 -2.53 -21.74 -9.27
CA ASN A 256 -2.49 -21.09 -10.58
C ASN A 256 -1.07 -20.55 -10.87
N HIS A 257 -0.80 -20.23 -12.14
CA HIS A 257 0.53 -19.79 -12.58
C HIS A 257 1.07 -18.57 -11.81
N HIS A 258 0.24 -17.57 -11.51
CA HIS A 258 0.67 -16.36 -10.78
C HIS A 258 1.05 -16.68 -9.34
N THR A 259 0.21 -17.44 -8.64
CA THR A 259 0.45 -17.87 -7.27
C THR A 259 1.67 -18.80 -7.18
N ASN A 260 1.84 -19.70 -8.15
CA ASN A 260 3.01 -20.59 -8.21
C ASN A 260 4.31 -19.80 -8.35
N ASN A 261 4.38 -18.91 -9.34
CA ASN A 261 5.55 -18.04 -9.56
C ASN A 261 5.85 -17.20 -8.33
N PHE A 262 4.83 -16.68 -7.65
CA PHE A 262 4.99 -15.92 -6.43
C PHE A 262 5.62 -16.75 -5.30
N VAL A 263 5.08 -17.94 -5.02
CA VAL A 263 5.62 -18.87 -4.00
C VAL A 263 7.06 -19.26 -4.34
N ALA A 264 7.29 -19.67 -5.58
CA ALA A 264 8.58 -20.11 -6.08
C ALA A 264 9.65 -19.01 -5.90
N ASN A 265 9.37 -17.80 -6.38
CA ASN A 265 10.30 -16.67 -6.28
C ASN A 265 10.55 -16.23 -4.84
N SER A 266 9.51 -16.25 -3.99
CA SER A 266 9.67 -15.88 -2.58
C SER A 266 10.60 -16.84 -1.86
N VAL A 267 10.38 -18.15 -2.00
CA VAL A 267 11.22 -19.17 -1.37
C VAL A 267 12.64 -19.15 -1.95
N PHE A 268 12.77 -19.02 -3.27
CA PHE A 268 14.08 -18.99 -3.91
C PHE A 268 14.88 -17.74 -3.53
N GLY A 269 14.23 -16.56 -3.47
CA GLY A 269 14.85 -15.32 -2.98
C GLY A 269 15.33 -15.43 -1.53
N MET A 270 14.51 -16.03 -0.65
CA MET A 270 14.92 -16.30 0.73
C MET A 270 16.15 -17.21 0.79
N ILE A 271 16.18 -18.27 -0.01
CA ILE A 271 17.27 -19.24 0.02
C ILE A 271 18.57 -18.64 -0.54
N ASN A 272 18.49 -17.85 -1.61
CA ASN A 272 19.66 -17.14 -2.15
C ASN A 272 20.26 -16.17 -1.13
N SER A 273 19.43 -15.58 -0.25
CA SER A 273 19.94 -14.70 0.82
C SER A 273 20.76 -15.44 1.89
N LEU A 274 20.68 -16.77 1.95
CA LEU A 274 21.43 -17.58 2.92
C LEU A 274 22.89 -17.82 2.51
N ASN A 275 23.37 -17.22 1.41
CA ASN A 275 24.75 -17.31 0.91
C ASN A 275 25.26 -18.77 0.84
N THR A 276 24.52 -19.65 0.16
CA THR A 276 24.99 -21.00 -0.10
C THR A 276 26.14 -20.99 -1.13
N ASP A 277 27.18 -21.81 -0.93
CA ASP A 277 28.36 -21.86 -1.82
C ASP A 277 28.07 -22.30 -3.28
N GLU A 278 26.86 -22.78 -3.57
CA GLU A 278 26.41 -23.24 -4.88
C GLU A 278 25.18 -22.44 -5.35
N ASP A 279 25.06 -22.17 -6.67
CA ASP A 279 23.82 -21.66 -7.27
C ASP A 279 22.71 -22.71 -7.05
N ALA A 280 21.66 -22.31 -6.33
CA ALA A 280 20.57 -23.20 -5.99
C ALA A 280 19.79 -23.55 -7.27
N ARG A 281 19.72 -24.82 -7.66
CA ARG A 281 18.85 -25.25 -8.79
C ARG A 281 17.55 -25.85 -8.31
N ILE A 282 17.62 -26.51 -7.16
CA ILE A 282 16.47 -27.04 -6.45
C ILE A 282 16.62 -26.70 -4.98
N ALA A 283 15.52 -26.30 -4.39
CA ALA A 283 15.47 -25.91 -3.00
C ALA A 283 14.20 -26.46 -2.37
N GLN A 284 14.31 -27.09 -1.21
CA GLN A 284 13.19 -27.69 -0.51
C GLN A 284 13.17 -27.21 0.94
N VAL A 285 12.02 -26.74 1.38
CA VAL A 285 11.78 -26.39 2.78
C VAL A 285 10.70 -27.30 3.33
N ASP A 286 11.04 -27.98 4.42
CA ASP A 286 10.14 -28.84 5.17
C ASP A 286 9.85 -28.21 6.52
N ILE A 287 8.58 -28.00 6.83
CA ILE A 287 8.10 -27.59 8.14
C ILE A 287 7.21 -28.71 8.67
N SER A 288 7.45 -29.13 9.91
CA SER A 288 6.67 -30.19 10.55
C SER A 288 6.39 -29.87 12.01
N LYS A 289 5.46 -30.62 12.63
CA LYS A 289 4.97 -30.38 13.99
C LYS A 289 4.45 -28.96 14.15
N ILE A 290 3.71 -28.48 13.16
CA ILE A 290 3.21 -27.12 13.16
C ILE A 290 2.22 -26.92 14.31
N ASN A 291 2.62 -26.09 15.26
CA ASN A 291 1.74 -25.53 16.28
C ASN A 291 1.46 -24.07 15.91
N GLN A 292 0.18 -23.71 15.74
CA GLN A 292 -0.23 -22.42 15.21
C GLN A 292 -0.10 -21.30 16.23
N GLU A 293 -0.28 -21.62 17.50
CA GLU A 293 -0.10 -20.69 18.61
C GLU A 293 1.39 -20.52 18.92
N HIS A 294 2.20 -21.55 18.63
CA HIS A 294 3.62 -21.61 18.98
C HIS A 294 4.49 -22.10 17.82
N LEU A 295 4.46 -21.40 16.68
CA LEU A 295 5.28 -21.71 15.49
C LEU A 295 6.78 -21.83 15.79
N LYS A 296 7.27 -21.19 16.87
CA LYS A 296 8.64 -21.32 17.36
C LYS A 296 9.00 -22.77 17.72
N GLU A 297 8.04 -23.59 18.13
CA GLU A 297 8.22 -25.00 18.50
C GLU A 297 8.25 -25.96 17.30
N SER A 298 7.70 -25.54 16.15
CA SER A 298 7.70 -26.37 14.94
C SER A 298 9.13 -26.60 14.43
N GLU A 299 9.33 -27.70 13.72
CA GLU A 299 10.63 -28.04 13.13
C GLU A 299 10.71 -27.51 11.70
N ALA A 300 11.89 -27.04 11.30
CA ALA A 300 12.17 -26.60 9.93
C ALA A 300 13.50 -27.17 9.44
N ARG A 301 13.48 -27.69 8.21
CA ARG A 301 14.65 -28.22 7.50
C ARG A 301 14.73 -27.58 6.11
N LEU A 302 15.94 -27.29 5.68
CA LEU A 302 16.25 -26.74 4.37
C LEU A 302 17.18 -27.69 3.63
N THR A 303 16.85 -27.98 2.39
CA THR A 303 17.68 -28.76 1.46
C THR A 303 17.94 -27.92 0.22
N VAL A 304 19.19 -27.79 -0.20
CA VAL A 304 19.59 -27.10 -1.45
C VAL A 304 20.41 -28.06 -2.30
N ASN A 305 20.09 -28.18 -3.59
CA ASN A 305 20.72 -29.13 -4.50
C ASN A 305 20.75 -30.58 -3.93
N ASN A 306 19.66 -30.97 -3.25
CA ASN A 306 19.50 -32.26 -2.55
C ASN A 306 20.48 -32.51 -1.39
N LYS A 307 21.13 -31.46 -0.85
CA LYS A 307 21.97 -31.52 0.35
C LYS A 307 21.33 -30.73 1.48
N ASP A 308 21.39 -31.27 2.70
CA ASP A 308 20.93 -30.55 3.88
C ASP A 308 21.78 -29.31 4.12
N VAL A 309 21.12 -28.18 4.38
CA VAL A 309 21.77 -26.94 4.77
C VAL A 309 21.56 -26.74 6.26
N GLU A 310 22.65 -26.65 7.01
CA GLU A 310 22.58 -26.34 8.43
C GLU A 310 22.20 -24.86 8.60
N ILE A 311 21.07 -24.62 9.25
CA ILE A 311 20.54 -23.28 9.52
C ILE A 311 20.31 -23.10 11.02
N ASN A 312 20.64 -21.91 11.53
CA ASN A 312 20.50 -21.59 12.94
C ASN A 312 19.02 -21.37 13.34
N ALA A 313 18.76 -21.28 14.66
CA ALA A 313 17.40 -21.13 15.19
C ALA A 313 16.67 -19.87 14.69
N PHE A 314 17.41 -18.78 14.45
CA PHE A 314 16.86 -17.53 13.94
C PHE A 314 16.34 -17.70 12.50
N VAL A 315 17.17 -18.26 11.61
CA VAL A 315 16.81 -18.55 10.21
C VAL A 315 15.64 -19.55 10.14
N LYS A 316 15.65 -20.59 10.98
CA LYS A 316 14.51 -21.51 11.12
C LYS A 316 13.23 -20.77 11.51
N GLY A 317 13.31 -19.81 12.43
CA GLY A 317 12.17 -18.97 12.82
C GLY A 317 11.60 -18.19 11.63
N ILE A 318 12.45 -17.49 10.88
CA ILE A 318 12.05 -16.72 9.69
C ILE A 318 11.39 -17.64 8.65
N LEU A 319 12.00 -18.77 8.32
CA LEU A 319 11.44 -19.71 7.34
C LEU A 319 10.04 -20.18 7.75
N LYS A 320 9.85 -20.53 9.02
CA LYS A 320 8.55 -20.97 9.54
C LYS A 320 7.49 -19.89 9.46
N GLU A 321 7.78 -18.70 9.98
CA GLU A 321 6.82 -17.59 10.02
C GLU A 321 6.46 -17.12 8.60
N THR A 322 7.46 -16.99 7.71
CA THR A 322 7.23 -16.55 6.33
C THR A 322 6.45 -17.57 5.52
N ILE A 323 6.84 -18.85 5.56
CA ILE A 323 6.15 -19.90 4.79
C ILE A 323 4.76 -20.14 5.34
N TYR A 324 4.59 -20.22 6.66
CA TYR A 324 3.26 -20.38 7.25
C TYR A 324 2.36 -19.16 6.94
N GLY A 325 2.91 -17.95 7.01
CA GLY A 325 2.24 -16.72 6.56
C GLY A 325 1.78 -16.80 5.10
N MET A 326 2.65 -17.29 4.22
CA MET A 326 2.36 -17.57 2.80
C MET A 326 1.17 -18.50 2.64
N ILE A 327 1.25 -19.67 3.25
CA ILE A 327 0.21 -20.69 3.15
C ILE A 327 -1.12 -20.15 3.70
N LYS A 328 -1.09 -19.34 4.76
CA LYS A 328 -2.29 -18.72 5.34
C LYS A 328 -2.92 -17.63 4.49
N SER A 329 -2.19 -17.04 3.56
CA SER A 329 -2.75 -16.08 2.61
C SER A 329 -3.36 -16.79 1.39
N LEU A 330 -2.96 -18.02 1.08
CA LEU A 330 -3.51 -18.78 -0.06
C LEU A 330 -4.98 -19.14 0.16
N LYS A 331 -5.79 -19.08 -0.91
CA LYS A 331 -7.14 -19.67 -0.92
C LYS A 331 -7.00 -21.20 -1.02
N LEU A 332 -6.90 -21.90 0.11
CA LEU A 332 -6.66 -23.35 0.20
C LEU A 332 -7.90 -24.23 -0.06
N GLY A 333 -9.00 -23.66 -0.56
CA GLY A 333 -10.25 -24.40 -0.78
C GLY A 333 -10.86 -24.91 0.53
N GLU A 334 -11.04 -26.23 0.65
CA GLU A 334 -11.64 -26.89 1.84
C GLU A 334 -10.64 -27.18 2.98
N LEU A 335 -9.35 -26.92 2.78
CA LEU A 335 -8.33 -27.19 3.79
C LEU A 335 -8.45 -26.17 4.94
N ASP A 336 -8.80 -26.65 6.13
CA ASP A 336 -8.77 -25.82 7.33
C ASP A 336 -7.31 -25.52 7.69
N ILE A 337 -7.00 -24.23 7.78
CA ILE A 337 -5.69 -23.75 8.22
C ILE A 337 -5.31 -24.37 9.57
N ASN A 338 -6.28 -24.63 10.45
CA ASN A 338 -6.12 -25.17 11.80
C ASN A 338 -5.62 -26.62 11.83
N GLU A 339 -5.75 -27.35 10.71
CA GLU A 339 -5.36 -28.76 10.59
C GLU A 339 -3.97 -28.95 9.97
N ILE A 340 -3.26 -27.87 9.65
CA ILE A 340 -1.93 -27.94 9.02
C ILE A 340 -0.90 -28.43 10.04
N GLU A 341 -0.38 -29.65 9.82
CA GLU A 341 0.67 -30.28 10.62
C GLU A 341 2.03 -30.23 9.92
N THR A 342 2.03 -30.33 8.58
CA THR A 342 3.23 -30.30 7.74
C THR A 342 3.06 -29.42 6.50
N ILE A 343 4.14 -28.75 6.12
CA ILE A 343 4.27 -28.00 4.87
C ILE A 343 5.58 -28.44 4.21
N ASN A 344 5.52 -28.85 2.95
CA ASN A 344 6.68 -29.08 2.10
C ASN A 344 6.56 -28.16 0.88
N ILE A 345 7.58 -27.34 0.64
CA ILE A 345 7.69 -26.56 -0.58
C ILE A 345 8.96 -26.95 -1.28
N THR A 346 8.84 -27.45 -2.51
CA THR A 346 9.96 -27.75 -3.39
C THR A 346 9.96 -26.78 -4.56
N VAL A 347 11.02 -25.99 -4.72
CA VAL A 347 11.18 -25.04 -5.81
C VAL A 347 12.29 -25.50 -6.75
N LYS A 348 12.06 -25.37 -8.06
CA LYS A 348 13.02 -25.69 -9.11
C LYS A 348 13.19 -24.51 -10.05
N LYS A 349 14.44 -24.26 -10.44
CA LYS A 349 14.87 -23.27 -11.44
C LYS A 349 15.21 -23.93 -12.76
#